data_AF-A0A6J7PLV0-F1
#
_entry.id   AF-A0A6J7PLV0-F1
#
_cell.length_a   1.000
_cell.length_b   1.000
_cell.length_c   1.000
_cell.angle_alpha   90.00
_cell.angle_beta   90.00
_cell.angle_gamma   90.00
#
_symmetry.space_group_name_H-M   'P 1'
#
loop_
_entity.id
_entity.type
_entity.pdbx_description
1 polymer ?
#
loop_
_entity_poly.entity_id
_entity_poly.type
_entity_poly.pdbx_seq_one_letter_code
_entity_poly.pdbx_strand_id
1 'polypeptide(L)'
;MVWEPTFAVTAVFQNTCWAPFDGVFVNDDAVLTWVANDGSRRGDGAPVLVAHVNPVLAAGHLADPAAVIPSVLAALKKILALSEQPIWVDIQRWTYARPLIARADECYLDDNTNIGVASDAWAGGPRVETAWLSGAALGQRLAERLAASA
;
A
#
# COMPACT_ATOMS: atom_id res chain seq x y z
N MET A 1 -5.83 -3.11 17.37
CA MET A 1 -6.08 -2.68 15.98
C MET A 1 -5.51 -3.77 15.10
N VAL A 2 -6.32 -4.34 14.22
CA VAL A 2 -5.87 -5.44 13.33
C VAL A 2 -5.41 -4.83 12.02
N TRP A 3 -4.26 -5.28 11.53
CA TRP A 3 -3.65 -4.79 10.31
C TRP A 3 -3.64 -5.89 9.26
N GLU A 4 -3.89 -5.49 8.03
CA GLU A 4 -3.78 -6.31 6.84
C GLU A 4 -2.36 -6.13 6.27
N PRO A 5 -1.57 -7.21 6.15
CA PRO A 5 -0.27 -7.15 5.50
C PRO A 5 -0.40 -7.24 3.98
N THR A 6 0.55 -6.66 3.25
CA THR A 6 0.73 -6.93 1.83
C THR A 6 2.22 -6.85 1.46
N PHE A 7 2.58 -7.41 0.32
CA PHE A 7 3.88 -7.24 -0.29
C PHE A 7 3.74 -6.49 -1.60
N ALA A 8 4.70 -5.62 -1.89
CA ALA A 8 4.85 -5.00 -3.21
C ALA A 8 6.02 -5.68 -3.92
N VAL A 9 5.76 -6.31 -5.05
CA VAL A 9 6.79 -6.92 -5.91
C VAL A 9 7.06 -5.98 -7.08
N THR A 10 8.29 -5.50 -7.18
CA THR A 10 8.77 -4.69 -8.30
C THR A 10 9.41 -5.62 -9.32
N ALA A 11 8.96 -5.59 -10.57
CA ALA A 11 9.49 -6.37 -11.67
C ALA A 11 9.97 -5.43 -12.79
N VAL A 12 11.27 -5.44 -13.07
CA VAL A 12 11.90 -4.62 -14.11
C VAL A 12 12.20 -5.50 -15.31
N PHE A 13 11.80 -5.07 -16.50
CA PHE A 13 12.00 -5.78 -17.77
C PHE A 13 13.05 -5.09 -18.63
N GLN A 14 13.57 -5.80 -19.63
CA GLN A 14 14.46 -5.19 -20.62
C GLN A 14 13.68 -4.23 -21.53
N ASN A 15 12.51 -4.66 -22.00
CA ASN A 15 11.60 -3.87 -22.82
C ASN A 15 10.17 -4.01 -22.29
N THR A 16 9.31 -3.05 -22.65
CA THR A 16 7.87 -3.14 -22.40
C THR A 16 7.29 -4.29 -23.21
N CYS A 17 6.68 -5.27 -22.53
CA CYS A 17 6.12 -6.48 -23.14
C CYS A 17 4.63 -6.70 -22.79
N TRP A 18 3.91 -5.61 -22.52
CA TRP A 18 2.48 -5.57 -22.22
C TRP A 18 1.78 -4.49 -23.05
N ALA A 19 0.45 -4.59 -23.20
CA ALA A 19 -0.36 -3.54 -23.80
C ALA A 19 -0.39 -2.28 -22.91
N PRO A 20 -0.60 -1.06 -23.45
CA PRO A 20 -0.64 0.16 -22.64
C PRO A 20 -1.72 0.14 -21.56
N PHE A 21 -1.34 0.40 -20.31
CA PHE A 21 -2.23 0.62 -19.16
C PHE A 21 -1.50 1.44 -18.08
N ASP A 22 -2.25 2.04 -17.16
CA ASP A 22 -1.72 2.74 -15.99
C ASP A 22 -1.74 1.86 -14.74
N GLY A 23 -2.87 1.19 -14.49
CA GLY A 23 -2.97 0.14 -13.50
C GLY A 23 -4.15 -0.79 -13.74
N VAL A 24 -4.12 -1.95 -13.08
CA VAL A 24 -5.09 -3.03 -13.23
C VAL A 24 -5.52 -3.49 -11.84
N PHE A 25 -6.82 -3.42 -11.57
CA PHE A 25 -7.43 -4.13 -10.44
C PHE A 25 -7.55 -5.61 -10.80
N VAL A 26 -7.04 -6.47 -9.93
CA VAL A 26 -7.09 -7.92 -10.11
C VAL A 26 -8.13 -8.46 -9.14
N ASN A 27 -9.30 -8.79 -9.68
CA ASN A 27 -10.41 -9.34 -8.91
C ASN A 27 -10.31 -10.87 -8.83
N ASP A 28 -10.69 -11.45 -7.70
CA ASP A 28 -10.81 -12.89 -7.48
C ASP A 28 -9.53 -13.72 -7.73
N ASP A 29 -8.34 -13.10 -7.66
CA ASP A 29 -7.07 -13.80 -7.77
C ASP A 29 -6.44 -14.04 -6.39
N ALA A 30 -5.96 -15.26 -6.18
CA ALA A 30 -5.37 -15.68 -4.91
C ALA A 30 -3.98 -15.07 -4.65
N VAL A 31 -3.33 -14.50 -5.67
CA VAL A 31 -1.95 -14.02 -5.62
C VAL A 31 -1.87 -12.50 -5.66
N LEU A 32 -2.65 -11.84 -6.52
CA LEU A 32 -2.55 -10.39 -6.75
C LEU A 32 -3.89 -9.69 -6.53
N THR A 33 -3.84 -8.44 -6.08
CA THR A 33 -5.02 -7.55 -5.96
C THR A 33 -4.93 -6.32 -6.86
N TRP A 34 -3.71 -5.91 -7.20
CA TRP A 34 -3.44 -4.71 -7.99
C TRP A 34 -2.10 -4.82 -8.71
N VAL A 35 -2.01 -4.24 -9.91
CA VAL A 35 -0.76 -4.06 -10.63
C VAL A 35 -0.70 -2.64 -11.18
N ALA A 36 0.41 -1.94 -10.96
CA ALA A 36 0.68 -0.64 -11.56
C ALA A 36 1.76 -0.76 -12.64
N ASN A 37 1.58 -0.02 -13.73
CA ASN A 37 2.66 0.33 -14.64
C ASN A 37 3.42 1.52 -14.04
N ASP A 38 4.52 1.22 -13.36
CA ASP A 38 5.23 2.22 -12.57
C ASP A 38 5.94 3.25 -13.46
N GLY A 39 6.37 2.86 -14.66
CA GLY A 39 6.92 3.81 -15.65
C GLY A 39 5.89 4.84 -16.12
N SER A 40 4.63 4.42 -16.30
CA SER A 40 3.53 5.35 -16.60
C SER A 40 3.26 6.29 -15.43
N ARG A 41 3.15 5.74 -14.21
CA ARG A 41 2.91 6.52 -12.98
C ARG A 41 4.01 7.56 -12.73
N ARG A 42 5.28 7.22 -12.99
CA ARG A 42 6.42 8.14 -12.83
C ARG A 42 6.57 9.10 -14.01
N GLY A 43 5.96 8.81 -15.16
CA GLY A 43 6.09 9.59 -16.38
C GLY A 43 7.41 9.40 -17.13
N ASP A 44 8.19 8.36 -16.80
CA ASP A 44 9.48 8.07 -17.44
C ASP A 44 9.41 6.91 -18.46
N GLY A 45 8.26 6.22 -18.53
CA GLY A 45 8.02 5.14 -19.50
C GLY A 45 8.91 3.91 -19.27
N ALA A 46 9.61 3.79 -18.15
CA ALA A 46 10.47 2.65 -17.89
C ALA A 46 9.65 1.35 -17.81
N PRO A 47 10.19 0.22 -18.28
CA PRO A 47 9.50 -1.06 -18.28
C PRO A 47 9.49 -1.70 -16.88
N VAL A 48 8.75 -1.09 -15.96
CA VAL A 48 8.64 -1.47 -14.55
C VAL A 48 7.19 -1.70 -14.17
N LEU A 49 6.90 -2.88 -13.64
CA LEU A 49 5.62 -3.22 -13.04
C LEU A 49 5.77 -3.31 -11.52
N VAL A 50 4.79 -2.80 -10.78
CA VAL A 50 4.67 -3.03 -9.33
C VAL A 50 3.38 -3.79 -9.06
N ALA A 51 3.49 -4.99 -8.50
CA ALA A 51 2.37 -5.87 -8.20
C ALA A 51 2.12 -5.94 -6.69
N HIS A 52 0.88 -5.74 -6.25
CA HIS A 52 0.48 -5.87 -4.86
C HIS A 52 -0.10 -7.25 -4.60
N VAL A 53 0.55 -7.96 -3.67
CA VAL A 53 0.22 -9.32 -3.30
C VAL A 53 -1.06 -9.35 -2.49
N ASN A 54 -1.92 -10.34 -2.77
CA ASN A 54 -3.13 -10.61 -2.02
C ASN A 54 -2.82 -10.73 -0.52
N PRO A 55 -3.53 -9.97 0.34
CA PRO A 55 -3.23 -9.95 1.77
C PRO A 55 -3.30 -11.30 2.48
N VAL A 56 -4.17 -12.20 2.03
CA VAL A 56 -4.28 -13.56 2.60
C VAL A 56 -3.01 -14.35 2.33
N LEU A 57 -2.49 -14.27 1.09
CA LEU A 57 -1.22 -14.90 0.73
C LEU A 57 -0.05 -14.26 1.50
N ALA A 58 -0.02 -12.94 1.59
CA ALA A 58 1.03 -12.20 2.30
C ALA A 58 1.07 -12.54 3.80
N ALA A 59 -0.10 -12.66 4.45
CA ALA A 59 -0.20 -13.04 5.86
C ALA A 59 0.45 -14.42 6.13
N GLY A 60 0.30 -15.36 5.20
CA GLY A 60 0.93 -16.69 5.30
C GLY A 60 2.45 -16.71 5.08
N HIS A 61 3.04 -15.63 4.56
CA HIS A 61 4.45 -15.58 4.15
C HIS A 61 5.23 -14.42 4.80
N LEU A 62 4.77 -13.88 5.93
CA LEU A 62 5.45 -12.77 6.61
C LEU A 62 6.90 -13.06 7.02
N ALA A 63 7.20 -14.32 7.34
CA ALA A 63 8.54 -14.77 7.73
C ALA A 63 9.49 -14.95 6.53
N ASP A 64 8.94 -15.23 5.35
CA ASP A 64 9.70 -15.37 4.11
C ASP A 64 8.89 -14.83 2.91
N PRO A 65 8.90 -13.50 2.69
CA PRO A 65 8.18 -12.90 1.57
C PRO A 65 8.71 -13.35 0.21
N ALA A 66 10.00 -13.64 0.09
CA ALA A 66 10.61 -13.98 -1.19
C ALA A 66 10.02 -15.27 -1.78
N ALA A 67 9.51 -16.17 -0.92
CA ALA A 67 8.82 -17.40 -1.34
C ALA A 67 7.61 -17.15 -2.25
N VAL A 68 6.97 -15.98 -2.23
CA VAL A 68 5.81 -15.70 -3.11
C VAL A 68 6.19 -15.20 -4.50
N ILE A 69 7.45 -14.80 -4.71
CA ILE A 69 7.91 -14.18 -5.97
C ILE A 69 7.56 -15.05 -7.19
N PRO A 70 7.83 -16.38 -7.23
CA PRO A 70 7.49 -17.20 -8.39
C PRO A 70 5.99 -17.18 -8.73
N SER A 71 5.13 -17.23 -7.71
CA SER A 71 3.68 -17.17 -7.88
C SER A 71 3.23 -15.80 -8.42
N VAL A 72 3.84 -14.72 -7.93
CA VAL A 72 3.57 -13.35 -8.39
C VAL A 72 3.96 -13.18 -9.85
N LEU A 73 5.15 -13.65 -10.26
CA LEU A 73 5.60 -13.56 -11.65
C LEU A 73 4.72 -14.40 -12.59
N ALA A 74 4.28 -15.59 -12.14
CA ALA A 74 3.33 -16.41 -12.88
C ALA A 74 1.98 -15.70 -13.05
N ALA A 75 1.46 -15.07 -11.99
CA ALA A 75 0.22 -14.29 -12.03
C ALA A 75 0.35 -13.08 -12.97
N LEU A 76 1.44 -12.31 -12.89
CA LEU A 76 1.71 -11.19 -13.79
C LEU A 76 1.74 -11.64 -15.26
N LYS A 77 2.46 -12.72 -15.56
CA LYS A 77 2.53 -13.28 -16.92
C LYS A 77 1.15 -13.66 -17.44
N LYS A 78 0.33 -14.33 -16.62
CA LYS A 78 -1.03 -14.73 -16.97
C LYS A 78 -1.94 -13.52 -17.20
N ILE A 79 -1.95 -12.55 -16.28
CA ILE A 79 -2.88 -11.41 -16.29
C ILE A 79 -2.57 -10.44 -17.43
N LEU A 80 -1.29 -10.17 -17.68
CA LEU A 80 -0.84 -9.17 -18.66
C LEU A 80 -0.35 -9.77 -19.97
N ALA A 81 -0.45 -11.09 -20.13
CA ALA A 81 0.04 -11.84 -21.30
C ALA A 81 1.52 -11.54 -21.64
N LEU A 82 2.37 -11.44 -20.61
CA LEU A 82 3.77 -11.05 -20.77
C LEU A 82 4.55 -12.05 -21.65
N SER A 83 5.26 -11.53 -22.64
CA SER A 83 6.14 -12.34 -23.52
C SER A 83 7.57 -12.49 -22.99
N GLU A 84 8.00 -11.62 -22.07
CA GLU A 84 9.34 -11.63 -21.48
C GLU A 84 9.31 -11.95 -19.97
N GLN A 85 10.48 -12.25 -19.41
CA GLN A 85 10.69 -12.33 -17.96
C GLN A 85 11.36 -11.04 -17.47
N PRO A 86 11.14 -10.64 -16.21
CA PRO A 86 11.87 -9.52 -15.65
C PRO A 86 13.37 -9.85 -15.54
N ILE A 87 14.21 -8.87 -15.81
CA ILE A 87 15.66 -8.92 -15.64
C ILE A 87 16.08 -8.64 -14.19
N TRP A 88 15.19 -8.04 -13.41
CA TRP A 88 15.40 -7.77 -12.00
C TRP A 88 14.06 -7.75 -11.25
N VAL A 89 14.05 -8.31 -10.04
CA VAL A 89 12.87 -8.40 -9.19
C VAL A 89 13.26 -8.09 -7.75
N ASP A 90 12.43 -7.31 -7.07
CA ASP A 90 12.55 -7.02 -5.65
C ASP A 90 11.19 -7.09 -4.95
N ILE A 91 11.21 -7.28 -3.64
CA ILE A 91 10.00 -7.41 -2.84
C ILE A 91 10.09 -6.59 -1.55
N GLN A 92 9.13 -5.68 -1.38
CA GLN A 92 8.97 -4.93 -0.15
C GLN A 92 7.85 -5.52 0.70
N ARG A 93 8.17 -5.84 1.96
CA ARG A 93 7.22 -6.35 2.96
C ARG A 93 6.57 -5.21 3.74
N TRP A 94 5.24 -5.16 3.74
CA TRP A 94 4.45 -4.25 4.56
C TRP A 94 3.58 -5.03 5.54
N THR A 95 4.06 -5.22 6.78
CA THR A 95 3.30 -5.95 7.82
C THR A 95 2.07 -5.18 8.30
N TYR A 96 2.16 -3.86 8.33
CA TYR A 96 1.11 -2.95 8.78
C TYR A 96 0.66 -2.08 7.60
N ALA A 97 0.29 -2.71 6.49
CA ALA A 97 0.01 -2.00 5.25
C ALA A 97 -1.30 -1.21 5.32
N ARG A 98 -2.33 -1.80 5.92
CA ARG A 98 -3.66 -1.21 6.00
C ARG A 98 -4.38 -1.62 7.28
N PRO A 99 -4.96 -0.71 8.08
CA PRO A 99 -5.83 -1.08 9.19
C PRO A 99 -7.15 -1.65 8.67
N LEU A 100 -7.63 -2.74 9.27
CA LEU A 100 -8.89 -3.39 8.87
C LEU A 100 -10.13 -2.65 9.37
N ILE A 101 -10.00 -1.94 10.49
CA ILE A 101 -11.11 -1.26 11.16
C ILE A 101 -10.73 0.20 11.34
N ALA A 102 -11.52 1.08 10.72
CA ALA A 102 -11.42 2.52 10.92
C ALA A 102 -12.15 2.92 12.22
N ARG A 103 -11.55 3.84 12.98
CA ARG A 103 -12.20 4.49 14.12
C ARG A 103 -13.16 5.57 13.64
N ALA A 104 -14.15 5.91 14.46
CA ALA A 104 -15.16 6.91 14.12
C ALA A 104 -14.66 8.36 14.29
N ASP A 105 -13.68 8.58 15.18
CA ASP A 105 -13.08 9.90 15.38
C ASP A 105 -12.11 10.25 14.24
N GLU A 106 -11.68 11.52 14.19
CA GLU A 106 -10.70 12.03 13.22
C GLU A 106 -9.25 11.89 13.73
N CYS A 107 -9.08 12.00 15.03
CA CYS A 107 -7.82 11.82 15.76
C CYS A 107 -8.12 11.61 17.24
N TYR A 108 -7.11 11.26 18.02
CA TYR A 108 -7.19 11.22 19.48
C TYR A 108 -6.25 12.25 20.08
N LEU A 109 -6.75 13.08 21.01
CA LEU A 109 -5.94 13.90 21.89
C LEU A 109 -6.43 13.62 23.31
N ASP A 110 -5.53 13.16 24.17
CA ASP A 110 -5.85 12.89 25.56
C ASP A 110 -6.29 14.18 26.27
N ASP A 111 -7.29 14.14 27.15
CA ASP A 111 -7.86 15.35 27.75
C ASP A 111 -6.95 15.99 28.80
N ASN A 112 -6.10 15.20 29.45
CA ASN A 112 -5.31 15.63 30.61
C ASN A 112 -3.84 15.85 30.26
N THR A 113 -3.41 15.45 29.06
CA THR A 113 -2.02 15.53 28.61
C THR A 113 -1.93 16.10 27.19
N ASN A 114 -0.75 16.54 26.78
CA ASN A 114 -0.49 16.99 25.41
C ASN A 114 -0.07 15.83 24.49
N ILE A 115 -0.63 14.65 24.71
CA ILE A 115 -0.32 13.43 23.95
C ILE A 115 -1.52 13.08 23.07
N GLY A 116 -1.27 12.89 21.78
CA GLY A 116 -2.30 12.49 20.82
C GLY A 116 -1.80 11.48 19.79
N VAL A 117 -2.76 10.92 19.04
CA VAL A 117 -2.54 9.92 18.00
C VAL A 117 -3.29 10.36 16.74
N ALA A 118 -2.55 10.41 15.63
CA ALA A 118 -3.07 10.60 14.28
C ALA A 118 -2.56 9.47 13.37
N SER A 119 -3.38 9.04 12.40
CA SER A 119 -3.04 7.94 11.50
C SER A 119 -4.01 7.85 10.32
N ASP A 120 -3.89 6.82 9.49
CA ASP A 120 -4.86 6.44 8.46
C ASP A 120 -6.01 5.57 9.01
N ALA A 121 -6.01 5.26 10.31
CA ALA A 121 -6.97 4.35 10.95
C ALA A 121 -8.23 5.04 11.51
N TRP A 122 -8.57 6.24 11.00
CA TRP A 122 -9.66 7.11 11.47
C TRP A 122 -10.80 7.21 10.45
N ALA A 123 -11.77 8.07 10.75
CA ALA A 123 -12.93 8.31 9.88
C ALA A 123 -12.50 8.61 8.44
N GLY A 124 -13.10 7.89 7.49
CA GLY A 124 -12.69 7.92 6.08
C GLY A 124 -11.92 6.66 5.66
N GLY A 125 -11.33 5.91 6.59
CA GLY A 125 -10.63 4.66 6.29
C GLY A 125 -9.23 4.87 5.70
N PRO A 126 -8.52 3.79 5.36
CA PRO A 126 -7.07 3.83 5.23
C PRO A 126 -6.59 4.36 3.90
N ARG A 127 -6.41 5.68 3.85
CA ARG A 127 -5.93 6.43 2.71
C ARG A 127 -4.91 7.46 3.17
N VAL A 128 -4.05 7.88 2.24
CA VAL A 128 -3.13 9.02 2.43
C VAL A 128 -3.90 10.27 2.87
N GLU A 129 -5.06 10.52 2.27
CA GLU A 129 -5.96 11.62 2.62
C GLU A 129 -6.36 11.57 4.11
N THR A 130 -6.84 10.42 4.60
CA THR A 130 -7.22 10.24 6.01
C THR A 130 -6.05 10.43 6.95
N ALA A 131 -4.87 9.91 6.60
CA ALA A 131 -3.65 10.12 7.38
C ALA A 131 -3.32 11.61 7.54
N TRP A 132 -3.41 12.35 6.43
CA TRP A 132 -3.16 13.78 6.41
C TRP A 132 -4.20 14.55 7.22
N LEU A 133 -5.50 14.29 6.99
CA LEU A 133 -6.61 14.94 7.70
C LEU A 133 -6.53 14.70 9.21
N SER A 134 -6.22 13.47 9.62
CA SER A 134 -6.05 13.13 11.04
C SER A 134 -4.91 13.91 11.68
N GLY A 135 -3.76 14.00 10.99
CA GLY A 135 -2.61 14.76 11.47
C GLY A 135 -2.91 16.26 11.59
N ALA A 136 -3.59 16.83 10.59
CA ALA A 136 -4.01 18.22 10.59
C ALA A 136 -4.98 18.53 11.75
N ALA A 137 -6.01 17.68 11.93
CA ALA A 137 -6.98 17.81 13.01
C ALA A 137 -6.31 17.74 14.40
N LEU A 138 -5.39 16.80 14.60
CA LEU A 138 -4.66 16.70 15.86
C LEU A 138 -3.79 17.94 16.13
N GLY A 139 -3.07 18.40 15.10
CA GLY A 139 -2.23 19.59 15.20
C GLY A 139 -3.04 20.84 15.58
N GLN A 140 -4.22 21.00 14.99
CA GLN A 140 -5.13 22.10 15.31
C GLN A 140 -5.62 22.03 16.77
N ARG A 141 -6.12 20.88 17.23
CA ARG A 141 -6.59 20.71 18.62
C ARG A 141 -5.50 20.97 19.65
N LEU A 142 -4.26 20.53 19.37
CA LEU A 142 -3.10 20.80 20.22
C LEU A 142 -2.78 22.30 20.28
N ALA A 143 -2.76 22.98 19.13
CA ALA A 143 -2.48 24.42 19.08
C ALA A 143 -3.52 25.23 19.86
N GLU A 144 -4.80 24.91 19.69
CA GLU A 144 -5.91 25.55 20.41
C GLU A 144 -5.77 25.38 21.93
N ARG A 145 -5.45 24.16 22.41
CA ARG A 145 -5.26 23.90 23.85
C ARG A 145 -4.08 24.67 24.44
N LEU A 146 -2.95 24.70 23.74
CA LEU A 146 -1.76 25.41 24.19
C LEU A 146 -1.99 26.93 24.24
N ALA A 147 -2.72 27.48 23.27
CA ALA A 147 -3.10 28.88 23.28
C ALA A 147 -4.07 29.23 24.43
N ALA A 148 -5.01 28.33 24.77
CA ALA A 148 -5.94 28.53 25.88
C ALA A 148 -5.27 28.38 27.27
N SER A 149 -4.08 27.79 27.32
CA SER A 149 -3.31 27.60 28.56
C SER A 149 -2.22 28.66 28.77
N ALA A 150 -2.07 29.60 27.83
CA ALA A 150 -1.12 30.71 27.87
C ALA A 150 -1.77 31.99 28.43
#